data_AF-A0A8H4X9Z7-F1
#
_entry.id   AF-A0A8H4X9Z7-F1
#
_cell.length_a   1.000
_cell.length_b   1.000
_cell.length_c   1.000
_cell.angle_alpha   90.00
_cell.angle_beta   90.00
_cell.angle_gamma   90.00
#
_symmetry.space_group_name_H-M   'P 1'
#
loop_
_entity.id
_entity.type
_entity.pdbx_description
1 polymer ?
#
loop_
_entity_poly.entity_id
_entity_poly.type
_entity_poly.pdbx_seq_one_letter_code
_entity_poly.pdbx_strand_id
1 'polypeptide(L)'
;MRRIWKRMIPGMSYVNLVDKFWSSWNQSCFSDPRTGDNCNDVIDAFPKVDDLSELPKSDLCSYCNVEQYVMMQADAYTGVYDENSKASYEYVAKTCDLDVDNFNATDSAFNVSNPDATSDICVSGKTYTAKADDSCDSTALAQGVSAATMYYIDSNIFDCSKIAAGTELCLPLTCTKIYKVQSGDTCLDIALNAGILRDKLMSFNSQLNWNCTNLHDADPYWGSTLCVSTPGGTYSGQPLNNTEPVDPQAIDPPNGTPIANGTTKECSHWFTHDGSLSCTQICLAYEIPINLFTEANPSLNKTTCDTDLVVGNAYCLKPVDGWNDPTPTGTVTPRLTATNSAATTNSAATTKSPSATSSATHTSTSGKVPSPTQPGFIDGCNKWHYVDNGDGCYSIVEKYIIKLDDFYSWNPKVGNDCAGLWLHYYVCVGVKS
;
A
#
# COMPACT_ATOMS: atom_id res chain seq x y z
N MET A 1 -15.84 0.38 -5.26
CA MET A 1 -15.19 -0.95 -5.15
C MET A 1 -14.00 -1.19 -6.12
N ARG A 2 -13.47 -0.20 -6.88
CA ARG A 2 -12.35 -0.41 -7.83
C ARG A 2 -11.05 0.37 -7.54
N ARG A 3 -10.85 0.92 -6.33
CA ARG A 3 -9.64 1.74 -6.03
C ARG A 3 -9.00 1.51 -4.65
N ILE A 4 -9.22 0.34 -4.04
CA ILE A 4 -8.60 -0.02 -2.75
C ILE A 4 -7.28 -0.82 -2.95
N TRP A 5 -6.95 -1.22 -4.18
CA TRP A 5 -5.90 -2.20 -4.47
C TRP A 5 -4.56 -1.63 -4.99
N LYS A 6 -4.26 -0.34 -4.76
CA LYS A 6 -3.00 0.27 -5.27
C LYS A 6 -1.83 0.32 -4.28
N ARG A 7 -1.94 -0.29 -3.10
CA ARG A 7 -0.82 -0.39 -2.15
C ARG A 7 -0.79 -1.74 -1.46
N MET A 8 -0.54 -2.79 -2.25
CA MET A 8 -0.02 -4.04 -1.69
C MET A 8 1.44 -3.81 -1.29
N ILE A 9 1.85 -4.33 -0.13
CA ILE A 9 3.25 -4.40 0.29
C ILE A 9 4.05 -5.01 -0.87
N PRO A 10 5.10 -4.35 -1.41
CA PRO A 10 5.87 -4.88 -2.52
C PRO A 10 6.31 -6.33 -2.22
N GLY A 11 5.96 -7.27 -3.10
CA GLY A 11 6.26 -8.70 -2.95
C GLY A 11 5.16 -9.56 -2.30
N MET A 12 4.14 -8.97 -1.66
CA MET A 12 3.02 -9.73 -1.10
C MET A 12 1.92 -9.94 -2.15
N SER A 13 1.38 -11.15 -2.31
CA SER A 13 0.27 -11.40 -3.24
C SER A 13 -1.06 -10.86 -2.69
N TYR A 14 -2.02 -10.56 -3.59
CA TYR A 14 -3.37 -10.10 -3.21
C TYR A 14 -4.02 -11.10 -2.25
N VAL A 15 -3.87 -12.38 -2.56
CA VAL A 15 -4.42 -13.50 -1.79
C VAL A 15 -3.79 -13.54 -0.40
N ASN A 16 -2.47 -13.42 -0.29
CA ASN A 16 -1.77 -13.36 1.00
C ASN A 16 -2.25 -12.18 1.87
N LEU A 17 -2.51 -11.02 1.26
CA LEU A 17 -3.05 -9.86 1.98
C LEU A 17 -4.47 -10.10 2.49
N VAL A 18 -5.34 -10.68 1.68
CA VAL A 18 -6.72 -11.03 2.10
C VAL A 18 -6.70 -12.06 3.22
N ASP A 19 -5.86 -13.08 3.10
CA ASP A 19 -5.77 -14.16 4.09
C ASP A 19 -5.25 -13.63 5.42
N LYS A 20 -4.22 -12.78 5.42
CA LYS A 20 -3.74 -12.09 6.64
C LYS A 20 -4.80 -11.20 7.27
N PHE A 21 -5.57 -10.47 6.46
CA PHE A 21 -6.63 -9.62 6.98
C PHE A 21 -7.78 -10.45 7.59
N TRP A 22 -8.17 -11.54 6.92
CA TRP A 22 -9.21 -12.45 7.38
C TRP A 22 -8.79 -13.20 8.66
N SER A 23 -7.55 -13.68 8.70
CA SER A 23 -6.87 -14.23 9.87
C SER A 23 -6.96 -13.30 11.08
N SER A 24 -6.51 -12.06 10.90
CA SER A 24 -6.50 -11.03 11.95
C SER A 24 -7.91 -10.66 12.39
N TRP A 25 -8.85 -10.59 11.44
CA TRP A 25 -10.26 -10.30 11.73
C TRP A 25 -10.89 -11.38 12.60
N ASN A 26 -10.71 -12.66 12.24
CA ASN A 26 -11.29 -13.77 13.00
C ASN A 26 -10.75 -13.79 14.43
N GLN A 27 -9.44 -13.63 14.61
CA GLN A 27 -8.82 -13.59 15.94
C GLN A 27 -9.21 -12.35 16.76
N SER A 28 -9.53 -11.23 16.11
CA SER A 28 -9.96 -10.01 16.83
C SER A 28 -11.45 -10.03 17.21
N CYS A 29 -12.27 -10.78 16.46
CA CYS A 29 -13.74 -10.67 16.50
C CYS A 29 -14.45 -11.93 17.01
N PHE A 30 -13.73 -12.95 17.51
CA PHE A 30 -14.37 -14.11 18.11
C PHE A 30 -14.94 -13.81 19.50
N SER A 31 -16.02 -14.50 19.87
CA SER A 31 -16.79 -14.23 21.09
C SER A 31 -17.21 -15.53 21.76
N ASP A 32 -17.35 -15.50 23.08
CA ASP A 32 -17.84 -16.67 23.82
C ASP A 32 -19.30 -16.94 23.43
N PRO A 33 -19.64 -18.12 22.88
CA PRO A 33 -21.00 -18.41 22.41
C PRO A 33 -22.03 -18.48 23.54
N ARG A 34 -21.60 -18.56 24.80
CA ARG A 34 -22.48 -18.63 25.98
C ARG A 34 -22.81 -17.24 26.52
N THR A 35 -21.84 -16.33 26.56
CA THR A 35 -22.01 -15.00 27.15
C THR A 35 -22.18 -13.90 26.10
N GLY A 36 -21.64 -14.11 24.90
CA GLY A 36 -21.57 -13.10 23.84
C GLY A 36 -20.43 -12.10 24.02
N ASP A 37 -19.59 -12.26 25.04
CA ASP A 37 -18.47 -11.37 25.31
C ASP A 37 -17.35 -11.58 24.29
N ASN A 38 -16.63 -10.51 23.94
CA ASN A 38 -15.46 -10.61 23.07
C ASN A 38 -14.36 -11.39 23.80
N CYS A 39 -13.84 -12.42 23.15
CA CYS A 39 -12.90 -13.31 23.81
C CYS A 39 -11.53 -12.68 24.10
N ASN A 40 -11.12 -11.65 23.36
CA ASN A 40 -9.90 -10.90 23.68
C ASN A 40 -10.06 -10.11 24.98
N ASP A 41 -11.23 -9.53 25.23
CA ASP A 41 -11.52 -8.82 26.48
C ASP A 41 -11.57 -9.79 27.67
N VAL A 42 -12.10 -11.00 27.46
CA VAL A 42 -12.12 -12.07 28.47
C VAL A 42 -10.72 -12.51 28.83
N ILE A 43 -9.84 -12.70 27.85
CA ILE A 43 -8.46 -13.15 28.05
C ILE A 43 -7.59 -12.04 28.67
N ASP A 44 -7.78 -10.78 28.27
CA ASP A 44 -7.06 -9.64 28.87
C ASP A 44 -7.40 -9.44 30.36
N ALA A 45 -8.58 -9.91 30.78
CA ALA A 45 -9.01 -9.89 32.18
C ALA A 45 -8.39 -11.00 33.04
N PHE A 46 -7.63 -11.94 32.47
CA PHE A 46 -7.00 -13.00 33.25
C PHE A 46 -5.96 -12.45 34.24
N PRO A 47 -5.71 -13.16 35.35
CA PRO A 47 -4.63 -12.81 36.28
C PRO A 47 -3.28 -12.78 35.55
N LYS A 48 -2.48 -11.74 35.80
CA LYS A 48 -1.11 -11.67 35.30
C LYS A 48 -0.24 -12.64 36.09
N VAL A 49 0.25 -13.68 35.44
CA VAL A 49 1.10 -14.73 36.03
C VAL A 49 2.38 -14.89 35.22
N ASP A 50 3.45 -15.37 35.86
CA ASP A 50 4.75 -15.59 35.21
C ASP A 50 4.81 -16.94 34.49
N ASP A 51 3.97 -17.90 34.90
CA ASP A 51 3.87 -19.23 34.29
C ASP A 51 2.40 -19.65 34.09
N LEU A 52 2.12 -20.30 32.97
CA LEU A 52 0.76 -20.72 32.58
C LEU A 52 0.12 -21.69 33.59
N SER A 53 0.93 -22.43 34.37
CA SER A 53 0.44 -23.32 35.42
C SER A 53 -0.13 -22.61 36.65
N GLU A 54 0.12 -21.31 36.78
CA GLU A 54 -0.40 -20.48 37.86
C GLU A 54 -1.78 -19.88 37.53
N LEU A 55 -2.23 -19.97 36.26
CA LEU A 55 -3.57 -19.51 35.89
C LEU A 55 -4.66 -20.39 36.53
N PRO A 56 -5.79 -19.79 36.97
CA PRO A 56 -6.94 -20.55 37.39
C PRO A 56 -7.41 -21.51 36.28
N LYS A 57 -7.75 -22.75 36.68
CA LYS A 57 -8.26 -23.75 35.72
C LYS A 57 -9.51 -23.28 34.97
N SER A 58 -10.32 -22.39 35.56
CA SER A 58 -11.48 -21.78 34.90
C SER A 58 -11.10 -20.92 33.70
N ASP A 59 -9.98 -20.22 33.79
CA ASP A 59 -9.52 -19.27 32.79
C ASP A 59 -8.72 -20.02 31.72
N LEU A 60 -7.84 -20.92 32.17
CA LEU A 60 -7.06 -21.82 31.33
C LEU A 60 -7.96 -22.69 30.43
N CYS A 61 -9.06 -23.22 30.97
CA CYS A 61 -10.01 -24.06 30.24
C CYS A 61 -11.24 -23.28 29.75
N SER A 62 -11.20 -21.95 29.78
CA SER A 62 -12.28 -21.13 29.22
C SER A 62 -12.40 -21.35 27.71
N TYR A 63 -13.60 -21.16 27.16
CA TYR A 63 -13.81 -21.25 25.72
C TYR A 63 -12.86 -20.30 24.97
N CYS A 64 -12.77 -19.06 25.44
CA CYS A 64 -11.95 -18.04 24.81
C CYS A 64 -10.46 -18.40 24.75
N ASN A 65 -9.89 -18.91 25.84
CA ASN A 65 -8.47 -19.31 25.85
C ASN A 65 -8.20 -20.50 24.91
N VAL A 66 -9.08 -21.51 24.94
CA VAL A 66 -8.93 -22.70 24.09
C VAL A 66 -9.11 -22.35 22.61
N GLU A 67 -10.15 -21.58 22.27
CA GLU A 67 -10.46 -21.22 20.89
C GLU A 67 -9.36 -20.35 20.29
N GLN A 68 -8.71 -19.47 21.07
CA GLN A 68 -7.57 -18.69 20.59
C GLN A 68 -6.45 -19.61 20.06
N TYR A 69 -6.07 -20.65 20.81
CA TYR A 69 -5.05 -21.60 20.36
C TYR A 69 -5.50 -22.42 19.14
N VAL A 70 -6.76 -22.85 19.10
CA VAL A 70 -7.34 -23.56 17.94
C VAL A 70 -7.27 -22.69 16.69
N MET A 71 -7.62 -21.40 16.81
CA MET A 71 -7.59 -20.46 15.69
C MET A 71 -6.16 -20.15 15.23
N MET A 72 -5.23 -19.94 16.17
CA MET A 72 -3.82 -19.72 15.85
C MET A 72 -3.21 -20.93 15.15
N GLN A 73 -3.58 -22.15 15.58
CA GLN A 73 -3.12 -23.38 14.96
C GLN A 73 -3.72 -23.61 13.57
N ALA A 74 -5.00 -23.28 13.38
CA ALA A 74 -5.68 -23.50 12.10
C ALA A 74 -5.19 -22.56 10.97
N ASP A 75 -4.29 -21.62 11.28
CA ASP A 75 -4.00 -20.48 10.43
C ASP A 75 -2.50 -20.23 10.22
N ALA A 76 -2.04 -20.53 9.00
CA ALA A 76 -0.67 -20.32 8.56
C ALA A 76 -0.23 -18.84 8.47
N TYR A 77 -1.15 -17.88 8.57
CA TYR A 77 -0.89 -16.46 8.34
C TYR A 77 -0.75 -15.63 9.60
N THR A 78 -1.06 -16.22 10.77
CA THR A 78 -0.92 -15.53 12.06
C THR A 78 0.50 -15.03 12.26
N GLY A 79 1.50 -15.81 11.83
CA GLY A 79 2.91 -15.55 12.14
C GLY A 79 3.21 -15.57 13.64
N VAL A 80 2.23 -15.98 14.48
CA VAL A 80 2.31 -16.00 15.94
C VAL A 80 2.37 -17.43 16.48
N TYR A 81 1.81 -18.42 15.75
CA TYR A 81 1.88 -19.81 16.19
C TYR A 81 3.27 -20.40 15.97
N ASP A 82 4.08 -20.39 17.03
CA ASP A 82 5.45 -20.88 17.10
C ASP A 82 5.57 -22.10 18.04
N GLU A 83 6.80 -22.55 18.30
CA GLU A 83 7.06 -23.67 19.22
C GLU A 83 6.58 -23.37 20.65
N ASN A 84 6.61 -22.11 21.09
CA ASN A 84 6.15 -21.70 22.41
C ASN A 84 4.62 -21.75 22.53
N SER A 85 3.92 -21.27 21.50
CA SER A 85 2.45 -21.32 21.38
C SER A 85 1.98 -22.77 21.37
N LYS A 86 2.68 -23.63 20.62
CA LYS A 86 2.43 -25.08 20.60
C LYS A 86 2.60 -25.71 21.98
N ALA A 87 3.72 -25.46 22.66
CA ALA A 87 3.96 -26.00 24.00
C ALA A 87 2.90 -25.53 25.02
N SER A 88 2.47 -24.27 24.91
CA SER A 88 1.39 -23.72 25.74
C SER A 88 0.06 -24.42 25.46
N TYR A 89 -0.27 -24.66 24.20
CA TYR A 89 -1.51 -25.35 23.84
C TYR A 89 -1.50 -26.83 24.26
N GLU A 90 -0.37 -27.52 24.14
CA GLU A 90 -0.19 -28.89 24.65
C GLU A 90 -0.44 -28.96 26.16
N TYR A 91 0.04 -27.96 26.92
CA TYR A 91 -0.22 -27.84 28.35
C TYR A 91 -1.70 -27.62 28.66
N VAL A 92 -2.36 -26.71 27.94
CA VAL A 92 -3.80 -26.42 28.08
C VAL A 92 -4.62 -27.67 27.76
N ALA A 93 -4.37 -28.31 26.61
CA ALA A 93 -5.08 -29.51 26.17
C ALA A 93 -4.99 -30.64 27.20
N LYS A 94 -3.78 -30.89 27.73
CA LYS A 94 -3.57 -31.87 28.80
C LYS A 94 -4.29 -31.51 30.09
N THR A 95 -4.28 -30.24 30.50
CA THR A 95 -4.86 -29.78 31.77
C THR A 95 -6.39 -29.73 31.72
N CYS A 96 -6.93 -29.46 30.54
CA CYS A 96 -8.35 -29.31 30.26
C CYS A 96 -9.00 -30.57 29.67
N ASP A 97 -8.24 -31.67 29.51
CA ASP A 97 -8.71 -32.96 29.00
C ASP A 97 -9.31 -32.85 27.59
N LEU A 98 -8.62 -32.09 26.71
CA LEU A 98 -9.02 -31.87 25.32
C LEU A 98 -8.37 -32.92 24.42
N ASP A 99 -9.14 -33.40 23.44
CA ASP A 99 -8.67 -34.31 22.39
C ASP A 99 -8.22 -33.49 21.17
N VAL A 100 -6.93 -33.53 20.85
CA VAL A 100 -6.31 -32.73 19.78
C VAL A 100 -5.42 -33.63 18.92
N ASP A 101 -5.86 -33.93 17.70
CA ASP A 101 -5.24 -34.92 16.80
C ASP A 101 -3.89 -34.50 16.20
N ASN A 102 -3.62 -33.19 16.16
CA ASN A 102 -2.38 -32.60 15.64
C ASN A 102 -2.15 -31.29 16.37
N PHE A 103 -0.90 -30.96 16.72
CA PHE A 103 -0.52 -29.66 17.33
C PHE A 103 0.31 -28.78 16.37
N ASN A 104 0.54 -29.23 15.14
CA ASN A 104 1.20 -28.43 14.11
C ASN A 104 0.19 -27.48 13.47
N ALA A 105 0.67 -26.32 13.03
CA ALA A 105 -0.15 -25.39 12.26
C ALA A 105 -0.62 -26.03 10.95
N THR A 106 -1.83 -25.72 10.53
CA THR A 106 -2.34 -26.19 9.22
C THR A 106 -1.73 -25.34 8.12
N ASP A 107 -1.18 -25.97 7.08
CA ASP A 107 -0.72 -25.25 5.89
C ASP A 107 -1.88 -24.49 5.25
N SER A 108 -1.60 -23.32 4.65
CA SER A 108 -2.64 -22.58 3.94
C SER A 108 -3.33 -23.46 2.89
N ALA A 109 -4.67 -23.37 2.83
CA ALA A 109 -5.47 -24.02 1.78
C ALA A 109 -5.07 -23.53 0.36
N PHE A 110 -4.36 -22.41 0.26
CA PHE A 110 -3.79 -21.90 -0.97
C PHE A 110 -2.27 -22.06 -0.94
N ASN A 111 -1.74 -22.82 -1.90
CA ASN A 111 -0.30 -23.00 -2.10
C ASN A 111 0.32 -21.71 -2.68
N VAL A 112 0.30 -20.63 -1.90
CA VAL A 112 1.01 -19.40 -2.22
C VAL A 112 2.44 -19.64 -1.80
N SER A 113 3.32 -19.86 -2.79
CA SER A 113 4.74 -19.72 -2.57
C SER A 113 4.97 -18.34 -1.96
N ASN A 114 5.34 -18.27 -0.68
CA ASN A 114 6.00 -17.07 -0.21
C ASN A 114 7.16 -16.83 -1.20
N PRO A 115 7.33 -15.62 -1.73
CA PRO A 115 8.55 -15.32 -2.45
C PRO A 115 9.69 -15.75 -1.53
N ASP A 116 10.51 -16.64 -2.06
CA ASP A 116 11.58 -17.27 -1.33
C ASP A 116 12.42 -16.15 -0.72
N ALA A 117 12.36 -15.99 0.60
CA ALA A 117 13.14 -14.98 1.32
C ALA A 117 14.65 -15.25 1.21
N THR A 118 15.03 -16.33 0.51
CA THR A 118 16.40 -16.74 0.23
C THR A 118 16.99 -16.14 -1.05
N SER A 119 16.21 -15.44 -1.88
CA SER A 119 16.82 -14.65 -2.94
C SER A 119 17.27 -13.31 -2.34
N ASP A 120 18.51 -13.27 -1.85
CA ASP A 120 19.30 -12.07 -1.56
C ASP A 120 19.49 -11.24 -2.85
N ILE A 121 18.39 -10.79 -3.48
CA ILE A 121 18.44 -9.97 -4.67
C ILE A 121 18.77 -8.57 -4.21
N CYS A 122 20.06 -8.26 -4.26
CA CYS A 122 20.49 -6.89 -4.11
C CYS A 122 20.15 -6.10 -5.39
N VAL A 123 19.01 -5.41 -5.39
CA VAL A 123 18.44 -4.72 -6.56
C VAL A 123 19.42 -3.72 -7.18
N SER A 124 20.27 -3.09 -6.38
CA SER A 124 21.30 -2.16 -6.89
C SER A 124 22.49 -2.87 -7.55
N GLY A 125 22.65 -4.18 -7.33
CA GLY A 125 23.84 -4.96 -7.65
C GLY A 125 25.08 -4.59 -6.82
N LYS A 126 24.95 -3.73 -5.81
CA LYS A 126 26.06 -3.22 -5.00
C LYS A 126 26.02 -3.76 -3.59
N THR A 127 27.10 -4.39 -3.17
CA THR A 127 27.27 -4.86 -1.79
C THR A 127 28.36 -4.08 -1.06
N TYR A 128 28.32 -4.12 0.27
CA TYR A 128 29.31 -3.51 1.16
C TYR A 128 29.60 -4.43 2.34
N THR A 129 30.89 -4.68 2.61
CA THR A 129 31.30 -5.40 3.83
C THR A 129 31.56 -4.39 4.93
N ALA A 130 30.78 -4.48 6.01
CA ALA A 130 30.88 -3.58 7.16
C ALA A 130 32.26 -3.64 7.81
N LYS A 131 32.80 -2.47 8.17
CA LYS A 131 34.09 -2.29 8.83
C LYS A 131 33.88 -2.13 10.34
N ALA A 132 34.98 -2.15 11.09
CA ALA A 132 34.95 -1.78 12.49
C ALA A 132 34.38 -0.36 12.65
N ASP A 133 33.46 -0.21 13.61
CA ASP A 133 32.77 1.03 13.97
C ASP A 133 31.80 1.60 12.91
N ASP A 134 31.45 0.82 11.89
CA ASP A 134 30.38 1.21 10.97
C ASP A 134 29.02 1.26 11.69
N SER A 135 28.21 2.24 11.31
CA SER A 135 26.81 2.41 11.67
C SER A 135 26.02 2.57 10.37
N CYS A 136 24.71 2.41 10.40
CA CYS A 136 23.91 2.66 9.19
C CYS A 136 24.14 4.08 8.67
N ASP A 137 24.33 5.04 9.56
CA ASP A 137 24.54 6.43 9.19
C ASP A 137 25.89 6.70 8.55
N SER A 138 26.97 6.20 9.14
CA SER A 138 28.32 6.37 8.59
C SER A 138 28.46 5.64 7.25
N THR A 139 27.90 4.43 7.15
CA THR A 139 27.86 3.67 5.91
C THR A 139 26.98 4.35 4.86
N ALA A 140 25.77 4.79 5.22
CA ALA A 140 24.89 5.51 4.31
C ALA A 140 25.50 6.81 3.78
N LEU A 141 26.19 7.56 4.64
CA LEU A 141 26.92 8.77 4.26
C LEU A 141 28.06 8.45 3.28
N ALA A 142 28.84 7.40 3.55
CA ALA A 142 29.97 7.02 2.71
C ALA A 142 29.54 6.45 1.36
N GLN A 143 28.43 5.70 1.33
CA GLN A 143 27.94 5.01 0.13
C GLN A 143 26.92 5.84 -0.66
N GLY A 144 26.44 6.96 -0.12
CA GLY A 144 25.46 7.81 -0.76
C GLY A 144 24.10 7.14 -0.89
N VAL A 145 23.63 6.48 0.17
CA VAL A 145 22.34 5.75 0.19
C VAL A 145 21.47 6.20 1.37
N SER A 146 20.22 5.77 1.40
CA SER A 146 19.34 5.95 2.57
C SER A 146 19.69 4.93 3.66
N ALA A 147 19.99 5.40 4.87
CA ALA A 147 20.26 4.53 6.02
C ALA A 147 19.04 3.66 6.33
N ALA A 148 17.84 4.26 6.28
CA ALA A 148 16.59 3.56 6.53
C ALA A 148 16.37 2.42 5.54
N THR A 149 16.57 2.69 4.25
CA THR A 149 16.35 1.67 3.23
C THR A 149 17.35 0.53 3.36
N MET A 150 18.62 0.84 3.67
CA MET A 150 19.65 -0.17 3.93
C MET A 150 19.27 -1.06 5.13
N TYR A 151 18.87 -0.45 6.26
CA TYR A 151 18.43 -1.19 7.44
C TYR A 151 17.32 -2.21 7.15
N TYR A 152 16.30 -1.83 6.37
CA TYR A 152 15.16 -2.70 6.11
C TYR A 152 15.39 -3.76 5.02
N ILE A 153 16.36 -3.59 4.13
CA ILE A 153 16.69 -4.60 3.12
C ILE A 153 17.73 -5.60 3.63
N ASP A 154 18.46 -5.25 4.69
CA ASP A 154 19.50 -6.10 5.29
C ASP A 154 19.03 -6.64 6.65
N SER A 155 18.39 -7.80 6.66
CA SER A 155 17.95 -8.48 7.91
C SER A 155 19.09 -8.81 8.89
N ASN A 156 20.34 -8.75 8.42
CA ASN A 156 21.55 -9.03 9.19
C ASN A 156 22.02 -7.80 10.01
N ILE A 157 21.34 -6.65 9.90
CA ILE A 157 21.60 -5.48 10.73
C ILE A 157 20.73 -5.54 11.99
N PHE A 158 21.34 -6.00 13.10
CA PHE A 158 20.66 -6.08 14.41
C PHE A 158 20.69 -4.76 15.17
N ASP A 159 21.79 -3.99 15.05
CA ASP A 159 21.96 -2.68 15.67
C ASP A 159 22.52 -1.70 14.66
N CYS A 160 21.69 -0.72 14.32
CA CYS A 160 22.01 0.28 13.32
C CYS A 160 23.00 1.34 13.83
N SER A 161 23.17 1.46 15.14
CA SER A 161 24.20 2.32 15.75
C SER A 161 25.59 1.69 15.65
N LYS A 162 25.67 0.36 15.50
CA LYS A 162 26.93 -0.38 15.43
C LYS A 162 26.75 -1.69 14.66
N ILE A 163 27.04 -1.64 13.37
CA ILE A 163 27.05 -2.80 12.49
C ILE A 163 28.27 -3.66 12.82
N ALA A 164 28.08 -4.97 12.93
CA ALA A 164 29.18 -5.89 13.19
C ALA A 164 30.17 -5.88 12.00
N ALA A 165 31.46 -5.81 12.29
CA ALA A 165 32.49 -5.87 11.26
C ALA A 165 32.43 -7.24 10.54
N GLY A 166 32.49 -7.22 9.21
CA GLY A 166 32.37 -8.40 8.36
C GLY A 166 30.95 -8.71 7.89
N THR A 167 29.91 -8.02 8.39
CA THR A 167 28.55 -8.18 7.86
C THR A 167 28.51 -7.73 6.39
N GLU A 168 28.03 -8.60 5.51
CA GLU A 168 27.73 -8.23 4.12
C GLU A 168 26.37 -7.55 4.04
N LEU A 169 26.34 -6.36 3.44
CA LEU A 169 25.17 -5.52 3.26
C LEU A 169 24.86 -5.35 1.78
N CYS A 170 23.59 -5.41 1.41
CA CYS A 170 23.11 -4.89 0.14
C CYS A 170 22.92 -3.38 0.24
N LEU A 171 23.55 -2.63 -0.66
CA LEU A 171 23.34 -1.19 -0.73
C LEU A 171 22.06 -0.87 -1.51
N PRO A 172 21.21 0.06 -1.06
CA PRO A 172 20.13 0.58 -1.90
C PRO A 172 20.66 1.32 -3.13
N LEU A 173 19.75 1.75 -4.02
CA LEU A 173 20.11 2.66 -5.10
C LEU A 173 20.71 3.96 -4.54
N THR A 174 21.81 4.41 -5.15
CA THR A 174 22.56 5.59 -4.68
C THR A 174 21.85 6.90 -5.02
N CYS A 175 21.99 7.87 -4.14
CA CYS A 175 21.44 9.22 -4.22
C CYS A 175 22.57 10.20 -4.51
N THR A 176 22.36 11.12 -5.46
CA THR A 176 23.35 12.16 -5.79
C THR A 176 23.45 13.24 -4.71
N LYS A 177 22.41 13.37 -3.88
CA LYS A 177 22.38 14.19 -2.67
C LYS A 177 21.85 13.39 -1.50
N ILE A 178 22.59 13.45 -0.40
CA ILE A 178 22.23 12.86 0.89
C ILE A 178 22.21 13.95 1.96
N TYR A 179 21.43 13.75 3.00
CA TYR A 179 21.29 14.67 4.11
C TYR A 179 21.27 13.91 5.43
N LYS A 180 22.09 14.36 6.38
CA LYS A 180 22.10 13.85 7.75
C LYS A 180 21.17 14.73 8.59
N VAL A 181 20.10 14.16 9.13
CA VAL A 181 19.16 14.88 9.99
C VAL A 181 19.89 15.52 11.17
N GLN A 182 19.62 16.80 11.39
CA GLN A 182 20.10 17.60 12.51
C GLN A 182 18.99 17.77 13.54
N SER A 183 19.39 18.06 14.79
CA SER A 183 18.42 18.33 15.85
C SER A 183 17.52 19.52 15.48
N GLY A 184 16.21 19.32 15.60
CA GLY A 184 15.20 20.34 15.31
C GLY A 184 14.76 20.41 13.84
N ASP A 185 15.36 19.61 12.95
CA ASP A 185 14.91 19.55 11.57
C ASP A 185 13.46 19.08 11.45
N THR A 186 12.77 19.54 10.42
CA THR A 186 11.52 18.92 9.96
C THR A 186 11.70 18.36 8.55
N CYS A 187 10.90 17.35 8.19
CA CYS A 187 10.88 16.89 6.79
C CYS A 187 10.60 18.03 5.80
N LEU A 188 9.80 19.02 6.20
CA LEU A 188 9.49 20.15 5.34
C LEU A 188 10.75 20.99 5.09
N ASP A 189 11.50 21.33 6.14
CA ASP A 189 12.71 22.13 6.04
C ASP A 189 13.80 21.41 5.23
N ILE A 190 14.00 20.11 5.48
CA ILE A 190 14.95 19.28 4.72
C ILE A 190 14.58 19.27 3.24
N ALA A 191 13.30 19.05 2.91
CA ALA A 191 12.83 19.00 1.53
C ALA A 191 13.02 20.36 0.83
N LEU A 192 12.61 21.46 1.48
CA LEU A 192 12.75 22.82 0.96
C LEU A 192 14.21 23.18 0.70
N ASN A 193 15.11 22.88 1.64
CA ASN A 193 16.55 23.14 1.51
C ASN A 193 17.19 22.29 0.41
N ALA A 194 16.68 21.09 0.16
CA ALA A 194 17.11 20.24 -0.94
C ALA A 194 16.51 20.64 -2.32
N GLY A 195 15.50 21.53 -2.33
CA GLY A 195 14.79 21.96 -3.53
C GLY A 195 13.80 20.91 -4.06
N ILE A 196 13.21 20.11 -3.17
CA ILE A 196 12.24 19.06 -3.52
C ILE A 196 10.94 19.23 -2.72
N LEU A 197 9.87 18.58 -3.18
CA LEU A 197 8.62 18.49 -2.41
C LEU A 197 8.80 17.52 -1.22
N ARG A 198 8.08 17.77 -0.11
CA ARG A 198 8.07 16.88 1.07
C ARG A 198 7.69 15.43 0.69
N ASP A 199 6.71 15.27 -0.19
CA ASP A 199 6.31 13.94 -0.66
C ASP A 199 7.42 13.24 -1.46
N LYS A 200 8.28 14.00 -2.14
CA LYS A 200 9.46 13.44 -2.81
C LYS A 200 10.48 12.98 -1.78
N LEU A 201 10.77 13.79 -0.77
CA LEU A 201 11.64 13.40 0.35
C LEU A 201 11.17 12.08 0.98
N MET A 202 9.87 11.97 1.27
CA MET A 202 9.30 10.76 1.85
C MET A 202 9.31 9.58 0.87
N SER A 203 9.06 9.80 -0.42
CA SER A 203 9.14 8.73 -1.43
C SER A 203 10.55 8.16 -1.58
N PHE A 204 11.59 8.97 -1.30
CA PHE A 204 12.99 8.52 -1.34
C PHE A 204 13.41 7.81 -0.05
N ASN A 205 12.65 7.99 1.04
CA ASN A 205 12.94 7.48 2.37
C ASN A 205 11.63 6.92 2.98
N SER A 206 11.11 5.85 2.36
CA SER A 206 9.74 5.35 2.61
C SER A 206 9.48 4.87 4.04
N GLN A 207 10.53 4.70 4.85
CA GLN A 207 10.48 4.38 6.28
C GLN A 207 10.03 5.58 7.13
N LEU A 208 10.16 6.80 6.62
CA LEU A 208 9.52 7.96 7.24
C LEU A 208 8.01 7.78 7.18
N ASN A 209 7.36 7.88 8.33
CA ASN A 209 5.91 7.79 8.38
C ASN A 209 5.27 9.02 7.70
N TRP A 210 3.99 8.91 7.38
CA TRP A 210 3.31 9.90 6.54
C TRP A 210 3.36 11.32 7.11
N ASN A 211 3.33 11.45 8.44
CA ASN A 211 3.41 12.72 9.16
C ASN A 211 4.84 13.11 9.56
N CYS A 212 5.86 12.30 9.22
CA CYS A 212 7.26 12.50 9.54
C CYS A 212 7.53 12.72 11.04
N THR A 213 6.74 12.08 11.90
CA THR A 213 6.93 12.14 13.36
C THR A 213 8.09 11.27 13.83
N ASN A 214 8.49 10.26 13.04
CA ASN A 214 9.62 9.38 13.34
C ASN A 214 10.97 9.87 12.78
N LEU A 215 11.07 11.15 12.39
CA LEU A 215 12.30 11.72 11.84
C LEU A 215 13.48 11.70 12.82
N HIS A 216 13.18 12.01 14.09
CA HIS A 216 14.16 12.06 15.18
C HIS A 216 14.13 10.83 16.07
N ASP A 217 12.94 10.22 16.21
CA ASP A 217 12.66 9.13 17.14
C ASP A 217 12.18 7.89 16.39
N ALA A 218 13.05 7.36 15.53
CA ALA A 218 12.81 6.11 14.83
C ALA A 218 12.85 4.91 15.80
N ASP A 219 11.81 4.08 15.77
CA ASP A 219 11.72 2.85 16.57
C ASP A 219 11.33 1.65 15.66
N PRO A 220 12.22 0.67 15.45
CA PRO A 220 13.62 0.63 15.89
C PRO A 220 14.46 1.73 15.21
N TYR A 221 15.61 2.10 15.80
CA TYR A 221 16.52 3.06 15.17
C TYR A 221 17.12 2.49 13.90
N TRP A 222 16.82 3.11 12.75
CA TRP A 222 17.29 2.72 11.42
C TRP A 222 18.25 3.73 10.77
N GLY A 223 18.79 4.64 11.59
CA GLY A 223 19.65 5.74 11.14
C GLY A 223 18.86 7.01 10.85
N SER A 224 19.58 8.04 10.46
CA SER A 224 19.07 9.39 10.18
C SER A 224 19.75 10.05 8.97
N THR A 225 20.47 9.27 8.15
CA THR A 225 20.94 9.69 6.83
C THR A 225 19.88 9.41 5.76
N LEU A 226 19.39 10.46 5.14
CA LEU A 226 18.31 10.45 4.16
C LEU A 226 18.81 10.73 2.73
N CYS A 227 18.14 10.15 1.76
CA CYS A 227 18.23 10.56 0.36
C CYS A 227 17.41 11.85 0.13
N VAL A 228 18.05 12.89 -0.42
CA VAL A 228 17.37 14.15 -0.80
C VAL A 228 17.46 14.42 -2.31
N SER A 229 17.69 13.35 -3.06
CA SER A 229 17.64 13.26 -4.52
C SER A 229 17.08 11.90 -4.89
N THR A 230 16.55 11.75 -6.10
CA THR A 230 16.02 10.48 -6.61
C THR A 230 17.05 9.35 -6.46
N PRO A 231 16.77 8.30 -5.65
CA PRO A 231 17.60 7.10 -5.60
C PRO A 231 17.70 6.47 -6.98
N GLY A 232 18.92 6.18 -7.42
CA GLY A 232 19.20 5.68 -8.79
C GLY A 232 19.28 6.77 -9.85
N GLY A 233 19.09 8.04 -9.47
CA GLY A 233 19.13 9.20 -10.36
C GLY A 233 17.80 9.47 -11.06
N THR A 234 17.76 10.57 -11.81
CA THR A 234 16.65 10.85 -12.72
C THR A 234 16.80 9.99 -13.96
N TYR A 235 15.79 9.19 -14.25
CA TYR A 235 15.70 8.50 -15.51
C TYR A 235 15.75 9.52 -16.66
N SER A 236 16.83 9.51 -17.43
CA SER A 236 17.03 10.41 -18.57
C SER A 236 16.56 9.80 -19.90
N GLY A 237 15.77 8.73 -19.85
CA GLY A 237 15.23 8.11 -21.04
C GLY A 237 14.18 8.98 -21.72
N GLN A 238 13.74 8.51 -22.89
CA GLN A 238 12.94 9.25 -23.86
C GLN A 238 11.78 10.03 -23.20
N PRO A 239 11.54 11.29 -23.61
CA PRO A 239 10.41 12.06 -23.11
C PRO A 239 9.11 11.29 -23.33
N LEU A 240 8.32 11.13 -22.26
CA LEU A 240 7.01 10.49 -22.35
C LEU A 240 6.12 11.33 -23.25
N ASN A 241 5.64 10.70 -24.33
CA ASN A 241 4.76 11.35 -25.29
C ASN A 241 3.34 11.39 -24.70
N ASN A 242 3.11 12.33 -23.77
CA ASN A 242 1.89 12.43 -22.95
C ASN A 242 0.65 12.96 -23.70
N THR A 243 0.63 12.90 -25.03
CA THR A 243 -0.60 13.10 -25.79
C THR A 243 -1.46 11.84 -25.69
N GLU A 244 -2.21 11.68 -24.59
CA GLU A 244 -3.24 10.64 -24.51
C GLU A 244 -4.50 11.08 -25.27
N PRO A 245 -4.99 10.29 -26.25
CA PRO A 245 -6.36 10.39 -26.73
C PRO A 245 -7.34 9.94 -25.64
N VAL A 246 -8.54 10.51 -25.67
CA VAL A 246 -9.63 10.26 -24.70
C VAL A 246 -10.25 8.84 -24.82
N ASP A 247 -9.72 8.00 -25.73
CA ASP A 247 -10.02 6.58 -25.88
C ASP A 247 -8.84 5.90 -26.62
N PRO A 248 -8.10 4.93 -26.04
CA PRO A 248 -6.92 4.37 -26.69
C PRO A 248 -7.34 3.44 -27.83
N GLN A 249 -7.30 3.97 -29.05
CA GLN A 249 -7.39 3.15 -30.27
C GLN A 249 -6.06 2.48 -30.58
N ALA A 250 -6.11 1.30 -31.19
CA ALA A 250 -4.90 0.66 -31.71
C ALA A 250 -4.33 1.52 -32.85
N ILE A 251 -3.02 1.76 -32.79
CA ILE A 251 -2.27 2.47 -33.83
C ILE A 251 -1.26 1.53 -34.47
N ASP A 252 -0.91 1.81 -35.72
CA ASP A 252 0.11 1.05 -36.41
C ASP A 252 1.48 1.19 -35.72
N PRO A 253 2.30 0.13 -35.71
CA PRO A 253 3.67 0.20 -35.20
C PRO A 253 4.52 1.17 -36.03
N PRO A 254 5.67 1.63 -35.49
CA PRO A 254 6.58 2.51 -36.21
C PRO A 254 6.96 1.95 -37.60
N ASN A 255 6.80 2.79 -38.63
CA ASN A 255 6.99 2.36 -40.01
C ASN A 255 8.41 1.84 -40.25
N GLY A 256 8.54 0.65 -40.84
CA GLY A 256 9.82 0.01 -41.11
C GLY A 256 10.49 -0.66 -39.90
N THR A 257 9.85 -0.67 -38.72
CA THR A 257 10.35 -1.38 -37.53
C THR A 257 9.70 -2.77 -37.42
N PRO A 258 10.48 -3.86 -37.34
CA PRO A 258 9.93 -5.20 -37.12
C PRO A 258 9.24 -5.30 -35.75
N ILE A 259 8.05 -5.91 -35.71
CA ILE A 259 7.35 -6.19 -34.45
C ILE A 259 7.98 -7.42 -33.78
N ALA A 260 8.26 -7.34 -32.48
CA ALA A 260 8.78 -8.48 -31.73
C ALA A 260 7.80 -9.68 -31.76
N ASN A 261 8.34 -10.90 -31.79
CA ASN A 261 7.54 -12.10 -32.02
C ASN A 261 6.41 -12.25 -30.98
N GLY A 262 5.19 -12.50 -31.46
CA GLY A 262 4.01 -12.68 -30.63
C GLY A 262 3.40 -11.39 -30.05
N THR A 263 4.03 -10.24 -30.23
CA THR A 263 3.53 -8.96 -29.69
C THR A 263 2.15 -8.63 -30.26
N THR A 264 1.24 -8.19 -29.37
CA THR A 264 -0.10 -7.79 -29.80
C THR A 264 -0.05 -6.58 -30.74
N LYS A 265 -0.89 -6.61 -31.78
CA LYS A 265 -1.09 -5.47 -32.69
C LYS A 265 -2.20 -4.53 -32.21
N GLU A 266 -3.00 -4.97 -31.24
CA GLU A 266 -4.02 -4.18 -30.58
C GLU A 266 -3.34 -3.28 -29.55
N CYS A 267 -2.57 -2.30 -30.03
CA CYS A 267 -1.68 -1.49 -29.22
C CYS A 267 -1.82 -0.01 -29.54
N SER A 268 -2.06 0.80 -28.51
CA SER A 268 -2.17 2.26 -28.63
C SER A 268 -0.84 2.99 -28.48
N HIS A 269 0.22 2.30 -28.03
CA HIS A 269 1.54 2.91 -27.86
C HIS A 269 2.66 1.89 -28.02
N TRP A 270 3.58 2.17 -28.96
CA TRP A 270 4.69 1.30 -29.31
C TRP A 270 6.02 1.81 -28.78
N PHE A 271 6.93 0.90 -28.46
CA PHE A 271 8.32 1.18 -28.10
C PHE A 271 9.27 0.43 -29.02
N THR A 272 10.14 1.16 -29.71
CA THR A 272 11.25 0.57 -30.47
C THR A 272 12.48 0.49 -29.58
N HIS A 273 12.97 -0.72 -29.34
CA HIS A 273 14.15 -0.93 -28.51
C HIS A 273 15.41 -0.59 -29.30
N ASP A 274 16.14 0.44 -28.86
CA ASP A 274 17.39 0.91 -29.46
C ASP A 274 18.64 0.44 -28.68
N GLY A 275 18.46 -0.41 -27.66
CA GLY A 275 19.52 -0.87 -26.76
C GLY A 275 19.81 0.07 -25.59
N SER A 276 19.13 1.21 -25.47
CA SER A 276 19.43 2.20 -24.43
C SER A 276 18.81 1.91 -23.07
N LEU A 277 17.76 1.08 -23.02
CA LEU A 277 16.96 0.86 -21.82
C LEU A 277 16.83 -0.62 -21.45
N SER A 278 16.98 -0.94 -20.17
CA SER A 278 16.54 -2.22 -19.63
C SER A 278 15.02 -2.32 -19.60
N CYS A 279 14.49 -3.54 -19.51
CA CYS A 279 13.07 -3.82 -19.39
C CYS A 279 12.46 -3.15 -18.15
N THR A 280 13.17 -3.15 -17.02
CA THR A 280 12.74 -2.42 -15.80
C THR A 280 12.66 -0.93 -16.07
N GLN A 281 13.64 -0.35 -16.77
CA GLN A 281 13.64 1.06 -17.15
C GLN A 281 12.50 1.41 -18.11
N ILE A 282 12.18 0.53 -19.05
CA ILE A 282 11.02 0.69 -19.96
C ILE A 282 9.72 0.69 -19.15
N CYS A 283 9.54 -0.30 -18.26
CA CYS A 283 8.34 -0.40 -17.43
C CYS A 283 8.12 0.84 -16.54
N LEU A 284 9.20 1.33 -15.93
CA LEU A 284 9.17 2.55 -15.10
C LEU A 284 8.89 3.81 -15.91
N ALA A 285 9.53 3.94 -17.08
CA ALA A 285 9.33 5.10 -17.94
C ALA A 285 7.87 5.21 -18.37
N TYR A 286 7.33 4.13 -18.91
CA TYR A 286 6.00 4.13 -19.53
C TYR A 286 4.87 3.73 -18.57
N GLU A 287 5.16 3.65 -17.28
CA GLU A 287 4.24 3.30 -16.20
C GLU A 287 3.45 1.99 -16.47
N ILE A 288 4.09 1.04 -17.16
CA ILE A 288 3.51 -0.27 -17.46
C ILE A 288 4.04 -1.31 -16.47
N PRO A 289 3.16 -2.07 -15.78
CA PRO A 289 3.57 -3.20 -14.98
C PRO A 289 4.27 -4.28 -15.82
N ILE A 290 5.35 -4.88 -15.30
CA ILE A 290 6.14 -5.89 -16.02
C ILE A 290 5.30 -7.06 -16.51
N ASN A 291 4.29 -7.49 -15.74
CA ASN A 291 3.38 -8.55 -16.15
C ASN A 291 2.60 -8.17 -17.41
N LEU A 292 1.99 -6.97 -17.42
CA LEU A 292 1.26 -6.48 -18.59
C LEU A 292 2.19 -6.30 -19.79
N PHE A 293 3.42 -5.83 -19.57
CA PHE A 293 4.41 -5.67 -20.64
C PHE A 293 4.78 -7.02 -21.25
N THR A 294 5.06 -8.05 -20.45
CA THR A 294 5.40 -9.38 -20.97
C THR A 294 4.21 -10.13 -21.54
N GLU A 295 3.00 -9.90 -21.02
CA GLU A 295 1.76 -10.49 -21.55
C GLU A 295 1.44 -9.91 -22.94
N ALA A 296 1.58 -8.60 -23.13
CA ALA A 296 1.40 -7.95 -24.43
C ALA A 296 2.52 -8.26 -25.43
N ASN A 297 3.69 -8.72 -24.93
CA ASN A 297 4.89 -9.02 -25.72
C ASN A 297 5.46 -10.42 -25.36
N PRO A 298 4.82 -11.51 -25.80
CA PRO A 298 5.17 -12.88 -25.42
C PRO A 298 6.59 -13.36 -25.75
N SER A 299 7.34 -12.65 -26.59
CA SER A 299 8.78 -12.91 -26.75
C SER A 299 9.59 -12.59 -25.49
N LEU A 300 9.02 -11.83 -24.55
CA LEU A 300 9.67 -11.41 -23.31
C LEU A 300 9.16 -12.27 -22.15
N ASN A 301 10.07 -12.69 -21.28
CA ASN A 301 9.74 -13.31 -20.01
C ASN A 301 10.11 -12.37 -18.84
N LYS A 302 9.24 -12.26 -17.84
CA LYS A 302 9.43 -11.38 -16.67
C LYS A 302 10.79 -11.53 -15.97
N THR A 303 11.38 -12.73 -15.96
CA THR A 303 12.66 -12.99 -15.29
C THR A 303 13.88 -12.84 -16.19
N THR A 304 13.72 -12.88 -17.51
CA THR A 304 14.80 -12.77 -18.51
C THR A 304 14.59 -11.59 -19.46
N CYS A 305 13.71 -10.65 -19.10
CA CYS A 305 13.22 -9.63 -20.02
C CYS A 305 14.35 -8.79 -20.63
N ASP A 306 15.38 -8.44 -19.84
CA ASP A 306 16.52 -7.67 -20.34
C ASP A 306 17.30 -8.39 -21.44
N THR A 307 17.41 -9.72 -21.36
CA THR A 307 18.09 -10.54 -22.37
C THR A 307 17.18 -10.92 -23.55
N ASP A 308 15.86 -10.87 -23.36
CA ASP A 308 14.86 -11.18 -24.39
C ASP A 308 14.57 -9.98 -25.30
N LEU A 309 14.96 -8.76 -24.89
CA LEU A 309 14.88 -7.55 -25.71
C LEU A 309 15.84 -7.65 -26.91
N VAL A 310 15.29 -7.38 -28.09
CA VAL A 310 16.02 -7.42 -29.36
C VAL A 310 16.08 -6.01 -29.93
N VAL A 311 17.31 -5.50 -30.11
CA VAL A 311 17.54 -4.18 -30.69
C VAL A 311 16.94 -4.11 -32.09
N GLY A 312 16.20 -3.03 -32.35
CA GLY A 312 15.49 -2.77 -33.58
C GLY A 312 14.06 -3.32 -33.62
N ASN A 313 13.62 -4.12 -32.64
CA ASN A 313 12.23 -4.57 -32.58
C ASN A 313 11.31 -3.56 -31.87
N ALA A 314 10.05 -3.53 -32.30
CA ALA A 314 8.96 -2.81 -31.66
C ALA A 314 8.17 -3.71 -30.70
N TYR A 315 7.86 -3.16 -29.53
CA TYR A 315 7.11 -3.78 -28.43
C TYR A 315 5.89 -2.93 -28.08
N CYS A 316 4.80 -3.57 -27.69
CA CYS A 316 3.59 -2.88 -27.24
C CYS A 316 3.70 -2.42 -25.78
N LEU A 317 3.53 -1.13 -25.52
CA LEU A 317 3.53 -0.54 -24.17
C LEU A 317 2.15 -0.29 -23.60
N LYS A 318 1.13 -0.11 -24.45
CA LYS A 318 -0.24 0.17 -24.01
C LYS A 318 -1.22 -0.63 -24.87
N PRO A 319 -1.41 -1.92 -24.57
CA PRO A 319 -2.40 -2.71 -25.29
C PRO A 319 -3.80 -2.14 -25.02
N VAL A 320 -4.67 -2.14 -26.01
CA VAL A 320 -6.04 -1.58 -25.90
C VAL A 320 -6.98 -2.56 -25.19
N ASP A 321 -8.14 -2.10 -24.72
CA ASP A 321 -9.12 -2.98 -24.09
C ASP A 321 -9.53 -4.14 -25.01
N GLY A 322 -9.52 -5.37 -24.50
CA GLY A 322 -9.83 -6.58 -25.27
C GLY A 322 -8.68 -7.13 -26.12
N TRP A 323 -7.46 -6.59 -26.02
CA TRP A 323 -6.28 -7.06 -26.78
C TRP A 323 -5.97 -8.55 -26.59
N ASN A 324 -6.38 -9.13 -25.47
CA ASN A 324 -6.16 -10.53 -25.10
C ASN A 324 -7.43 -11.40 -25.25
N ASP A 325 -8.50 -10.88 -25.84
CA ASP A 325 -9.71 -11.65 -26.05
C ASP A 325 -9.47 -12.76 -27.11
N PRO A 326 -9.79 -14.03 -26.81
CA PRO A 326 -9.54 -15.15 -27.70
C PRO A 326 -10.49 -15.22 -28.91
N THR A 327 -11.28 -14.18 -29.17
CA THR A 327 -12.25 -14.19 -30.26
C THR A 327 -11.58 -13.96 -31.62
N PRO A 328 -11.87 -14.83 -32.61
CA PRO A 328 -11.35 -14.66 -33.96
C PRO A 328 -12.02 -13.45 -34.62
N THR A 329 -11.19 -12.57 -35.19
CA THR A 329 -11.51 -11.50 -36.15
C THR A 329 -12.89 -11.61 -36.81
N GLY A 330 -13.77 -10.63 -36.56
CA GLY A 330 -15.04 -10.51 -37.27
C GLY A 330 -15.86 -9.27 -36.91
N THR A 331 -15.74 -8.22 -37.74
CA THR A 331 -16.66 -7.09 -37.92
C THR A 331 -16.84 -6.09 -36.77
N VAL A 332 -16.16 -4.94 -36.92
CA VAL A 332 -16.44 -3.69 -36.22
C VAL A 332 -17.87 -3.24 -36.54
N THR A 333 -18.70 -3.06 -35.50
CA THR A 333 -19.99 -2.34 -35.63
C THR A 333 -19.85 -1.01 -34.88
N PRO A 334 -20.10 0.16 -35.50
CA PRO A 334 -19.99 1.44 -34.80
C PRO A 334 -21.14 1.60 -33.81
N ARG A 335 -20.83 1.81 -32.52
CA ARG A 335 -21.83 2.13 -31.50
C ARG A 335 -22.10 3.64 -31.49
N LEU A 336 -23.34 3.99 -31.83
CA LEU A 336 -23.87 5.34 -31.99
C LEU A 336 -23.81 6.18 -30.70
N THR A 337 -23.53 7.46 -30.91
CA THR A 337 -23.71 8.60 -30.00
C THR A 337 -25.19 8.88 -29.72
N ALA A 338 -25.52 9.29 -28.49
CA ALA A 338 -26.77 9.99 -28.19
C ALA A 338 -26.64 10.92 -26.98
N THR A 339 -27.35 12.04 -27.09
CA THR A 339 -27.13 13.37 -26.53
C THR A 339 -27.97 13.66 -25.27
N ASN A 340 -27.56 14.68 -24.51
CA ASN A 340 -28.24 15.35 -23.40
C ASN A 340 -29.75 15.58 -23.56
N SER A 341 -30.52 15.55 -22.45
CA SER A 341 -31.42 16.65 -22.04
C SER A 341 -32.00 16.49 -20.63
N ALA A 342 -32.27 17.65 -20.01
CA ALA A 342 -32.71 17.91 -18.64
C ALA A 342 -34.24 17.85 -18.43
N ALA A 343 -34.71 17.82 -17.17
CA ALA A 343 -35.58 18.85 -16.54
C ALA A 343 -36.36 18.37 -15.26
N THR A 344 -36.31 19.20 -14.18
CA THR A 344 -37.40 19.64 -13.23
C THR A 344 -38.27 18.60 -12.45
N THR A 345 -38.79 18.75 -11.21
CA THR A 345 -39.19 19.89 -10.32
C THR A 345 -39.66 19.39 -8.92
N ASN A 346 -39.51 20.23 -7.86
CA ASN A 346 -40.38 20.51 -6.67
C ASN A 346 -40.92 19.39 -5.72
N SER A 347 -41.24 19.56 -4.42
CA SER A 347 -40.95 20.47 -3.28
C SER A 347 -41.75 19.99 -2.04
N ALA A 348 -41.24 20.19 -0.79
CA ALA A 348 -41.92 20.32 0.54
C ALA A 348 -42.81 19.17 1.13
N ALA A 349 -42.99 18.92 2.45
CA ALA A 349 -42.39 19.31 3.75
C ALA A 349 -43.01 18.45 4.90
N THR A 350 -42.41 18.52 6.11
CA THR A 350 -42.94 18.25 7.50
C THR A 350 -42.63 16.94 8.28
N THR A 351 -41.63 17.04 9.17
CA THR A 351 -41.53 16.71 10.62
C THR A 351 -42.21 15.47 11.27
N LYS A 352 -41.40 14.58 11.89
CA LYS A 352 -41.13 14.42 13.35
C LYS A 352 -40.26 13.17 13.66
N SER A 353 -39.33 13.32 14.62
CA SER A 353 -38.46 12.30 15.28
C SER A 353 -39.28 11.28 16.12
N PRO A 354 -38.82 10.06 16.57
CA PRO A 354 -37.43 9.66 16.88
C PRO A 354 -36.97 8.18 16.67
N SER A 355 -35.64 7.99 16.83
CA SER A 355 -34.86 6.83 17.35
C SER A 355 -34.75 5.45 16.65
N ALA A 356 -33.48 5.00 16.56
CA ALA A 356 -32.91 3.63 16.60
C ALA A 356 -32.91 2.67 15.37
N THR A 357 -31.67 2.27 14.99
CA THR A 357 -31.15 0.97 14.50
C THR A 357 -31.44 0.45 13.07
N SER A 358 -30.40 -0.14 12.46
CA SER A 358 -30.37 -1.19 11.41
C SER A 358 -29.97 -0.82 9.95
N SER A 359 -29.43 -1.85 9.29
CA SER A 359 -28.53 -1.95 8.12
C SER A 359 -29.14 -1.76 6.71
N ALA A 360 -28.26 -1.38 5.77
CA ALA A 360 -28.19 -1.53 4.30
C ALA A 360 -29.46 -1.55 3.38
N THR A 361 -29.50 -0.65 2.37
CA THR A 361 -29.35 -0.91 0.88
C THR A 361 -29.87 0.31 0.06
N HIS A 362 -29.34 0.53 -1.15
CA HIS A 362 -29.38 1.73 -2.01
C HIS A 362 -30.74 2.11 -2.69
N THR A 363 -31.01 3.43 -2.85
CA THR A 363 -31.41 4.17 -4.08
C THR A 363 -31.64 5.68 -3.80
N SER A 364 -31.79 6.52 -4.84
CA SER A 364 -31.25 7.88 -5.04
C SER A 364 -32.03 9.16 -4.59
N THR A 365 -31.25 10.23 -4.32
CA THR A 365 -31.44 11.72 -4.50
C THR A 365 -32.42 12.56 -3.63
N SER A 366 -31.90 13.21 -2.57
CA SER A 366 -31.76 14.69 -2.41
C SER A 366 -31.39 15.06 -0.95
N GLY A 367 -30.14 15.49 -0.74
CA GLY A 367 -29.71 16.28 0.42
C GLY A 367 -29.49 15.57 1.77
N LYS A 368 -29.28 14.25 1.82
CA LYS A 368 -28.84 13.61 3.08
C LYS A 368 -27.41 14.07 3.38
N VAL A 369 -27.19 14.70 4.54
CA VAL A 369 -25.83 14.84 5.11
C VAL A 369 -25.25 13.42 5.11
N PRO A 370 -24.18 13.16 4.34
CA PRO A 370 -23.62 11.83 4.23
C PRO A 370 -23.14 11.36 5.62
N SER A 371 -23.03 10.05 5.82
CA SER A 371 -22.60 9.51 7.12
C SER A 371 -21.40 8.58 6.90
N PRO A 372 -20.36 8.66 7.75
CA PRO A 372 -20.22 9.57 8.88
C PRO A 372 -19.77 10.98 8.45
N THR A 373 -20.39 12.05 8.96
CA THR A 373 -19.97 13.45 8.69
C THR A 373 -19.26 14.03 9.89
N GLN A 374 -18.15 14.73 9.67
CA GLN A 374 -17.38 15.35 10.72
C GLN A 374 -18.24 16.46 11.37
N PRO A 375 -18.51 16.41 12.69
CA PRO A 375 -19.33 17.40 13.35
C PRO A 375 -18.77 18.83 13.22
N GLY A 376 -19.66 19.81 13.17
CA GLY A 376 -19.28 21.23 13.14
C GLY A 376 -18.94 21.77 11.75
N PHE A 377 -19.56 21.22 10.70
CA PHE A 377 -19.69 21.87 9.38
C PHE A 377 -20.78 22.96 9.41
N ILE A 378 -20.76 23.88 8.45
CA ILE A 378 -21.69 25.01 8.35
C ILE A 378 -23.09 24.60 7.89
N ASP A 379 -24.10 25.32 8.37
CA ASP A 379 -25.46 25.22 7.84
C ASP A 379 -25.50 25.65 6.36
N GLY A 380 -26.19 24.88 5.53
CA GLY A 380 -26.29 25.15 4.08
C GLY A 380 -25.29 24.38 3.22
N CYS A 381 -24.47 23.51 3.82
CA CYS A 381 -23.61 22.59 3.08
C CYS A 381 -24.42 21.70 2.14
N ASN A 382 -24.09 21.74 0.85
CA ASN A 382 -24.78 20.98 -0.20
C ASN A 382 -23.85 20.10 -1.03
N LYS A 383 -22.53 20.23 -0.83
CA LYS A 383 -21.51 19.45 -1.50
C LYS A 383 -20.55 18.91 -0.47
N TRP A 384 -20.28 17.62 -0.55
CA TRP A 384 -19.53 16.88 0.46
C TRP A 384 -18.31 16.23 -0.17
N HIS A 385 -17.24 16.19 0.61
CA HIS A 385 -16.04 15.44 0.30
C HIS A 385 -15.81 14.42 1.41
N TYR A 386 -15.72 13.15 1.04
CA TYR A 386 -15.28 12.11 1.96
C TYR A 386 -13.77 12.19 2.09
N VAL A 387 -13.28 12.48 3.28
CA VAL A 387 -11.84 12.56 3.57
C VAL A 387 -11.25 11.15 3.49
N ASP A 388 -10.46 10.91 2.45
CA ASP A 388 -9.75 9.65 2.24
C ASP A 388 -8.27 9.78 2.67
N ASN A 389 -7.55 8.65 2.74
CA ASN A 389 -6.18 8.65 3.20
C ASN A 389 -5.27 9.44 2.24
N GLY A 390 -4.64 10.50 2.76
CA GLY A 390 -3.83 11.44 1.98
C GLY A 390 -4.56 12.72 1.55
N ASP A 391 -5.86 12.86 1.85
CA ASP A 391 -6.53 14.15 1.71
C ASP A 391 -6.09 15.12 2.81
N GLY A 392 -5.79 16.35 2.41
CA GLY A 392 -5.59 17.49 3.30
C GLY A 392 -6.42 18.66 2.80
N CYS A 393 -6.61 19.69 3.63
CA CYS A 393 -7.47 20.83 3.29
C CYS A 393 -7.05 21.47 1.96
N TYR A 394 -5.74 21.56 1.71
CA TYR A 394 -5.18 22.08 0.46
C TYR A 394 -5.54 21.23 -0.77
N SER A 395 -5.42 19.89 -0.70
CA SER A 395 -5.78 19.01 -1.82
C SER A 395 -7.29 18.98 -2.06
N ILE A 396 -8.08 19.09 -0.99
CA ILE A 396 -9.54 19.16 -1.06
C ILE A 396 -9.97 20.46 -1.76
N VAL A 397 -9.41 21.61 -1.36
CA VAL A 397 -9.84 22.88 -1.94
C VAL A 397 -9.44 23.04 -3.41
N GLU A 398 -8.27 22.53 -3.81
CA GLU A 398 -7.85 22.48 -5.22
C GLU A 398 -8.81 21.62 -6.06
N LYS A 399 -9.19 20.44 -5.55
CA LYS A 399 -10.09 19.51 -6.22
C LYS A 399 -11.48 20.10 -6.51
N TYR A 400 -11.98 20.95 -5.62
CA TYR A 400 -13.31 21.57 -5.77
C TYR A 400 -13.28 23.02 -6.23
N ILE A 401 -12.09 23.59 -6.45
CA ILE A 401 -11.86 24.97 -6.86
C ILE A 401 -12.57 25.94 -5.88
N ILE A 402 -12.35 25.73 -4.58
CA ILE A 402 -12.87 26.57 -3.50
C ILE A 402 -11.70 27.30 -2.83
N LYS A 403 -11.95 28.45 -2.18
CA LYS A 403 -10.89 29.10 -1.39
C LYS A 403 -10.70 28.34 -0.09
N LEU A 404 -9.46 28.29 0.39
CA LEU A 404 -9.15 27.64 1.67
C LEU A 404 -9.89 28.29 2.85
N ASP A 405 -9.99 29.62 2.85
CA ASP A 405 -10.76 30.37 3.85
C ASP A 405 -12.25 29.99 3.85
N ASP A 406 -12.84 29.79 2.66
CA ASP A 406 -14.24 29.36 2.53
C ASP A 406 -14.40 27.94 3.11
N PHE A 407 -13.46 27.03 2.80
CA PHE A 407 -13.46 25.67 3.34
C PHE A 407 -13.34 25.64 4.87
N TYR A 408 -12.48 26.46 5.47
CA TYR A 408 -12.39 26.59 6.93
C TYR A 408 -13.66 27.19 7.54
N SER A 409 -14.27 28.19 6.88
CA SER A 409 -15.54 28.76 7.31
C SER A 409 -16.69 27.74 7.25
N TRP A 410 -16.62 26.80 6.29
CA TRP A 410 -17.61 25.74 6.14
C TRP A 410 -17.37 24.54 7.05
N ASN A 411 -16.16 24.39 7.61
CA ASN A 411 -15.79 23.30 8.51
C ASN A 411 -14.98 23.77 9.72
N PRO A 412 -15.54 24.62 10.61
CA PRO A 412 -14.81 25.17 11.76
C PRO A 412 -14.04 24.17 12.63
N LYS A 413 -14.52 22.92 12.74
CA LYS A 413 -13.87 21.87 13.54
C LYS A 413 -12.62 21.27 12.91
N VAL A 414 -12.36 21.56 11.64
CA VAL A 414 -11.11 21.17 10.95
C VAL A 414 -9.93 22.01 11.43
N GLY A 415 -10.17 23.22 11.94
CA GLY A 415 -9.11 24.14 12.37
C GLY A 415 -8.42 24.83 11.19
N ASN A 416 -7.73 25.94 11.49
CA ASN A 416 -7.08 26.79 10.47
C ASN A 416 -5.74 26.22 9.98
N ASP A 417 -5.26 25.12 10.57
CA ASP A 417 -4.06 24.37 10.22
C ASP A 417 -4.38 22.99 9.62
N CYS A 418 -5.66 22.68 9.42
CA CYS A 418 -6.15 21.39 8.95
C CYS A 418 -5.95 20.21 9.92
N ALA A 419 -5.40 20.41 11.12
CA ALA A 419 -5.08 19.32 12.05
C ALA A 419 -6.33 18.58 12.55
N GLY A 420 -7.49 19.23 12.50
CA GLY A 420 -8.77 18.66 12.91
C GLY A 420 -9.50 17.91 11.80
N LEU A 421 -8.93 17.71 10.61
CA LEU A 421 -9.60 16.98 9.52
C LEU A 421 -9.69 15.47 9.83
N TRP A 422 -10.91 14.94 9.95
CA TRP A 422 -11.13 13.55 10.35
C TRP A 422 -11.12 12.63 9.13
N LEU A 423 -10.14 11.73 9.10
CA LEU A 423 -10.07 10.64 8.13
C LEU A 423 -11.35 9.78 8.20
N HIS A 424 -11.88 9.40 7.05
CA HIS A 424 -13.10 8.61 6.89
C HIS A 424 -14.39 9.32 7.30
N TYR A 425 -14.38 10.65 7.42
CA TYR A 425 -15.57 11.46 7.60
C TYR A 425 -15.81 12.36 6.38
N TYR A 426 -17.07 12.75 6.17
CA TYR A 426 -17.41 13.76 5.19
C TYR A 426 -17.23 15.17 5.76
N VAL A 427 -16.69 16.06 4.94
CA VAL A 427 -16.56 17.51 5.19
C VAL A 427 -17.24 18.31 4.08
N CYS A 428 -17.63 19.53 4.40
CA CYS A 428 -18.29 20.43 3.48
C CYS A 428 -17.33 21.04 2.46
N VAL A 429 -17.67 20.97 1.18
CA VAL A 429 -16.90 21.57 0.07
C VAL A 429 -17.76 22.43 -0.84
N GLY A 430 -18.94 22.81 -0.36
CA GLY A 430 -19.82 23.73 -1.06
C GLY A 430 -21.07 24.01 -0.25
N VAL A 431 -21.50 25.27 -0.28
CA VAL A 431 -22.77 25.73 0.25
C VAL A 431 -23.67 26.16 -0.91
N LYS A 432 -25.00 26.01 -0.77
CA LYS A 432 -25.92 26.60 -1.76
C LYS A 432 -25.75 28.12 -1.74
N SER A 433 -25.57 28.70 -2.92
CA SER A 433 -25.63 30.15 -3.14
C SER A 433 -27.04 30.68 -2.92
#